data_AF-A0A9D6FLF0-F1
#
_entry.id   AF-A0A9D6FLF0-F1
#
_cell.length_a   1.000
_cell.length_b   1.000
_cell.length_c   1.000
_cell.angle_alpha   90.00
_cell.angle_beta   90.00
_cell.angle_gamma   90.00
#
_symmetry.space_group_name_H-M   'P 1'
#
loop_
_entity.id
_entity.type
_entity.pdbx_description
1 polymer ?
#
loop_
_entity_poly.entity_id
_entity_poly.type
_entity_poly.pdbx_seq_one_letter_code
_entity_poly.pdbx_strand_id
1 'polypeptide(L)'
;MLSPIVAAVLIGMCFLKTWEVLGIGLGGMLVRDIVLGFDAMTPVRLLAVFATVGAARLARVRLGLGPLVLGLLAATPVFHLVIASGAWAVGMCEGFPNTPAGLWQSIVTTVPYFLISLAWQIGYTLSFAAVFALARAWVMRRHSTLKV
;
A
#
# COMPACT_ATOMS: atom_id res chain seq x y z
N MET A 1 -7.34 8.80 5.44
CA MET A 1 -7.34 7.40 5.93
C MET A 1 -5.89 6.94 6.10
N LEU A 2 -5.51 6.51 7.29
CA LEU A 2 -4.18 5.95 7.61
C LEU A 2 -4.20 4.43 7.46
N SER A 3 -4.44 3.91 6.26
CA SER A 3 -4.42 2.46 6.03
C SER A 3 -3.02 2.02 5.58
N PRO A 4 -2.41 0.99 6.20
CA PRO A 4 -1.07 0.50 5.86
C PRO A 4 -1.05 -0.35 4.57
N ILE A 5 -1.84 0.00 3.55
CA ILE A 5 -2.00 -0.82 2.33
C ILE A 5 -0.66 -0.99 1.62
N VAL A 6 0.09 0.10 1.41
CA VAL A 6 1.38 0.05 0.72
C VAL A 6 2.36 -0.81 1.52
N ALA A 7 2.52 -0.57 2.83
CA ALA A 7 3.41 -1.36 3.69
C ALA A 7 3.04 -2.86 3.68
N ALA A 8 1.75 -3.19 3.78
CA ALA A 8 1.26 -4.57 3.73
C ALA A 8 1.54 -5.22 2.37
N VAL A 9 1.35 -4.50 1.26
CA VAL A 9 1.71 -4.98 -0.08
C VAL A 9 3.21 -5.23 -0.18
N LEU A 10 4.05 -4.30 0.25
CA LEU A 10 5.51 -4.44 0.15
C LEU A 10 6.03 -5.65 0.92
N ILE A 11 5.57 -5.81 2.17
CA ILE A 11 5.95 -6.96 2.99
C ILE A 11 5.34 -8.24 2.44
N GLY A 12 4.08 -8.23 2.02
CA GLY A 12 3.44 -9.37 1.36
C GLY A 12 4.24 -9.84 0.14
N MET A 13 4.69 -8.91 -0.72
CA MET A 13 5.51 -9.21 -1.90
C MET A 13 6.87 -9.82 -1.58
N CYS A 14 7.37 -9.68 -0.35
CA CYS A 14 8.61 -10.34 0.08
C CYS A 14 8.45 -11.84 0.34
N PHE A 15 7.22 -12.31 0.61
CA PHE A 15 6.96 -13.67 1.09
C PHE A 15 5.92 -14.44 0.28
N LEU A 16 5.04 -13.73 -0.43
CA LEU A 16 3.92 -14.28 -1.17
C LEU A 16 4.08 -14.05 -2.67
N LYS A 17 3.39 -14.86 -3.46
CA LYS A 17 3.26 -14.68 -4.90
C LYS A 17 2.41 -13.43 -5.18
N THR A 18 2.67 -12.75 -6.29
CA THR A 18 1.92 -11.53 -6.67
C THR A 18 0.40 -11.74 -6.67
N TRP A 19 -0.09 -12.89 -7.13
CA TRP A 19 -1.53 -13.17 -7.15
C TRP A 19 -2.12 -13.34 -5.75
N GLU A 20 -1.34 -13.86 -4.79
CA GLU A 20 -1.77 -13.98 -3.38
C GLU A 20 -1.88 -12.60 -2.75
N VAL A 21 -0.91 -11.73 -2.99
CA VAL A 21 -0.94 -10.33 -2.52
C VAL A 21 -2.13 -9.58 -3.14
N LEU A 22 -2.38 -9.76 -4.43
CA LEU A 22 -3.57 -9.20 -5.09
C LEU A 22 -4.86 -9.75 -4.48
N GLY A 23 -4.97 -11.06 -4.31
CA GLY A 23 -6.15 -11.71 -3.73
C GLY A 23 -6.46 -11.20 -2.33
N ILE A 24 -5.44 -11.11 -1.46
CA ILE A 24 -5.57 -10.58 -0.10
C ILE A 24 -5.96 -9.09 -0.14
N GLY A 25 -5.29 -8.30 -0.98
CA GLY A 25 -5.56 -6.86 -1.07
C GLY A 25 -6.96 -6.55 -1.59
N LEU A 26 -7.38 -7.19 -2.69
CA LEU A 26 -8.70 -7.01 -3.27
C LEU A 26 -9.79 -7.58 -2.36
N GLY A 27 -9.59 -8.78 -1.82
CA GLY A 27 -10.51 -9.40 -0.88
C GLY A 27 -10.70 -8.56 0.37
N GLY A 28 -9.61 -8.07 0.97
CA GLY A 28 -9.67 -7.18 2.14
C GLY A 28 -10.40 -5.87 1.86
N MET A 29 -10.22 -5.30 0.66
CA MET A 29 -10.95 -4.09 0.26
C MET A 29 -12.45 -4.36 0.04
N LEU A 30 -12.81 -5.48 -0.59
CA LEU A 30 -14.20 -5.88 -0.77
C LEU A 30 -14.88 -6.16 0.57
N VAL A 31 -14.21 -6.83 1.50
CA VAL A 31 -14.72 -7.07 2.86
C VAL A 31 -14.94 -5.74 3.58
N ARG A 32 -13.99 -4.79 3.49
CA ARG A 32 -14.17 -3.44 4.02
C ARG A 32 -15.42 -2.78 3.45
N ASP A 33 -15.61 -2.85 2.13
CA ASP A 33 -16.71 -2.16 1.45
C ASP A 33 -18.06 -2.87 1.68
N ILE A 34 -18.08 -4.18 1.95
CA ILE A 34 -19.26 -4.89 2.46
C ILE A 34 -19.65 -4.37 3.85
N VAL A 35 -18.67 -4.12 4.73
CA VAL A 35 -18.91 -3.67 6.11
C VAL A 35 -19.28 -2.19 6.18
N LEU A 36 -18.61 -1.34 5.41
CA LEU A 36 -18.78 0.12 5.45
C LEU A 36 -19.79 0.64 4.42
N GLY A 37 -20.22 -0.20 3.48
CA GLY A 37 -21.05 0.16 2.35
C GLY A 37 -20.24 0.44 1.09
N PHE A 38 -20.76 -0.04 -0.04
CA PHE A 38 -20.22 0.26 -1.36
C PHE A 38 -20.53 1.72 -1.74
N ASP A 39 -19.50 2.44 -2.17
CA ASP A 39 -19.59 3.83 -2.64
C ASP A 39 -18.90 4.00 -4.00
N ALA A 40 -18.97 5.21 -4.56
CA ALA A 40 -18.30 5.55 -5.83
C ALA A 40 -16.76 5.41 -5.77
N MET A 41 -16.16 5.43 -4.59
CA MET A 41 -14.72 5.24 -4.37
C MET A 41 -14.31 3.76 -4.33
N THR A 42 -15.26 2.82 -4.24
CA THR A 42 -14.99 1.36 -4.28
C THR A 42 -14.12 0.96 -5.46
N PRO A 43 -14.52 1.22 -6.73
CA PRO A 43 -13.69 0.86 -7.88
C PRO A 43 -12.31 1.54 -7.86
N VAL A 44 -12.24 2.79 -7.38
CA VAL A 44 -10.98 3.54 -7.24
C VAL A 44 -10.04 2.86 -6.25
N ARG A 45 -10.55 2.41 -5.10
CA ARG A 45 -9.76 1.70 -4.08
C ARG A 45 -9.24 0.35 -4.59
N LEU A 46 -10.07 -0.40 -5.32
CA LEU A 46 -9.65 -1.66 -5.95
C LEU A 46 -8.56 -1.42 -7.00
N LEU A 47 -8.71 -0.39 -7.84
CA LEU A 47 -7.70 0.01 -8.80
C LEU A 47 -6.40 0.44 -8.10
N ALA A 48 -6.50 1.17 -6.98
CA ALA A 48 -5.34 1.58 -6.19
C ALA A 48 -4.56 0.37 -5.64
N VAL A 49 -5.26 -0.67 -5.17
CA VAL A 49 -4.61 -1.94 -4.77
C VAL A 49 -3.88 -2.56 -5.95
N PHE A 50 -4.55 -2.69 -7.10
CA PHE A 50 -3.95 -3.29 -8.30
C PHE A 50 -2.70 -2.52 -8.76
N ALA A 51 -2.80 -1.20 -8.84
CA ALA A 51 -1.69 -0.32 -9.24
C ALA A 51 -0.52 -0.40 -8.24
N THR A 52 -0.81 -0.45 -6.93
CA THR A 52 0.21 -0.55 -5.89
C THR A 52 0.97 -1.88 -5.98
N VAL A 53 0.27 -2.99 -6.20
CA VAL A 53 0.92 -4.30 -6.37
C VAL A 53 1.72 -4.33 -7.68
N GLY A 54 1.19 -3.75 -8.76
CA GLY A 54 1.91 -3.59 -10.03
C GLY A 54 3.21 -2.80 -9.86
N ALA A 55 3.17 -1.68 -9.15
CA ALA A 55 4.34 -0.85 -8.84
C ALA A 55 5.37 -1.59 -7.98
N ALA A 56 4.92 -2.30 -6.93
CA ALA A 56 5.80 -3.10 -6.08
C ALA A 56 6.46 -4.26 -6.86
N ARG A 57 5.73 -4.91 -7.76
CA ARG A 57 6.27 -5.93 -8.65
C ARG A 57 7.31 -5.36 -9.61
N LEU A 58 7.03 -4.21 -10.22
CA LEU A 58 7.95 -3.55 -11.15
C LEU A 58 9.24 -3.10 -10.44
N ALA A 59 9.11 -2.61 -9.20
CA ALA A 59 10.24 -2.27 -8.32
C ALA A 59 11.00 -3.50 -7.81
N ARG A 60 10.57 -4.72 -8.15
CA ARG A 60 11.19 -6.00 -7.76
C ARG A 60 11.42 -6.09 -6.24
N VAL A 61 10.40 -5.69 -5.48
CA VAL A 61 10.44 -5.66 -4.02
C VAL A 61 10.81 -7.04 -3.49
N ARG A 62 11.81 -7.06 -2.61
CA ARG A 62 12.33 -8.24 -1.91
C ARG A 62 12.80 -7.83 -0.53
N LEU A 63 12.99 -8.82 0.35
CA LEU A 63 13.45 -8.55 1.70
C LEU A 63 14.85 -7.92 1.68
N GLY A 64 14.95 -6.68 2.16
CA GLY A 64 16.19 -5.90 2.22
C GLY A 64 15.92 -4.40 2.19
N LEU A 65 16.79 -3.60 2.81
CA LEU A 65 16.57 -2.17 2.98
C LEU A 65 16.41 -1.42 1.64
N GLY A 66 17.35 -1.61 0.71
CA GLY A 66 17.31 -0.95 -0.60
C GLY A 66 16.05 -1.27 -1.42
N PRO A 67 15.72 -2.55 -1.65
CA PRO A 67 14.49 -2.92 -2.38
C PRO A 67 13.19 -2.47 -1.69
N LEU A 68 13.14 -2.46 -0.36
CA LEU A 68 11.98 -1.95 0.39
C LEU A 68 11.84 -0.43 0.25
N VAL A 69 12.95 0.32 0.32
CA VAL A 69 12.95 1.78 0.09
C VAL A 69 12.52 2.09 -1.34
N LEU A 70 13.06 1.39 -2.34
CA LEU A 70 12.65 1.56 -3.73
C LEU A 70 11.16 1.22 -3.92
N GLY A 71 10.69 0.16 -3.27
CA GLY A 71 9.28 -0.23 -3.24
C GLY A 71 8.39 0.86 -2.64
N LEU A 72 8.77 1.44 -1.50
CA LEU A 72 8.05 2.54 -0.86
C LEU A 72 7.99 3.77 -1.77
N LEU A 73 9.11 4.15 -2.37
CA LEU A 73 9.20 5.31 -3.25
C LEU A 73 8.46 5.11 -4.57
N ALA A 74 8.33 3.87 -5.06
CA ALA A 74 7.56 3.57 -6.27
C ALA A 74 6.05 3.42 -5.97
N ALA A 75 5.69 2.64 -4.96
CA ALA A 75 4.31 2.26 -4.70
C ALA A 75 3.50 3.36 -3.99
N THR A 76 4.12 4.15 -3.10
CA THR A 76 3.40 5.20 -2.34
C THR A 76 2.88 6.32 -3.25
N PRO A 77 3.68 6.89 -4.18
CA PRO A 77 3.18 7.89 -5.12
C PRO A 77 2.10 7.32 -6.03
N VAL A 78 2.30 6.10 -6.55
CA VAL A 78 1.31 5.45 -7.43
C VAL A 78 -0.04 5.31 -6.72
N PHE A 79 -0.04 4.83 -5.47
CA PHE A 79 -1.27 4.73 -4.67
C PHE A 79 -1.96 6.09 -4.54
N HIS A 80 -1.23 7.14 -4.16
CA HIS A 80 -1.81 8.47 -3.95
C HIS A 80 -2.31 9.10 -5.25
N LEU A 81 -1.58 8.94 -6.35
CA LEU A 81 -2.00 9.42 -7.67
C LEU A 81 -3.29 8.75 -8.12
N VAL A 82 -3.44 7.44 -7.93
CA VAL A 82 -4.67 6.72 -8.25
C VAL A 82 -5.83 7.17 -7.37
N ILE A 83 -5.61 7.34 -6.06
CA ILE A 83 -6.67 7.84 -5.16
C ILE A 83 -7.08 9.28 -5.52
N ALA A 84 -6.13 10.18 -5.76
CA ALA A 84 -6.39 11.57 -6.11
C ALA A 84 -7.14 11.71 -7.44
N SER A 85 -6.62 11.05 -8.48
CA SER A 85 -7.23 11.06 -9.81
C SER A 85 -8.59 10.36 -9.81
N GLY A 86 -8.73 9.25 -9.08
CA GLY A 86 -10.00 8.54 -8.96
C GLY A 86 -11.05 9.35 -8.21
N ALA A 87 -10.68 9.99 -7.08
CA ALA A 87 -11.57 10.88 -6.34
C ALA A 87 -12.07 12.05 -7.19
N TRP A 88 -11.17 12.64 -7.99
CA TRP A 88 -11.54 13.64 -8.98
C TRP A 88 -12.52 13.07 -10.03
N ALA A 89 -12.19 11.91 -10.62
CA ALA A 89 -12.99 11.30 -11.68
C ALA A 89 -14.41 10.91 -11.23
N VAL A 90 -14.59 10.54 -9.96
CA VAL A 90 -15.91 10.20 -9.40
C VAL A 90 -16.61 11.37 -8.71
N GLY A 91 -16.08 12.59 -8.84
CA GLY A 91 -16.70 13.80 -8.29
C GLY A 91 -16.68 13.92 -6.77
N MET A 92 -15.78 13.19 -6.09
CA MET A 92 -15.61 13.23 -4.63
C MET A 92 -14.65 14.33 -4.16
N CYS A 93 -14.00 15.03 -5.10
CA CYS A 93 -13.22 16.22 -4.80
C CYS A 93 -14.14 17.44 -4.78
N GLU A 94 -14.68 17.78 -3.61
CA GLU A 94 -15.43 19.02 -3.42
C GLU A 94 -14.55 20.22 -3.79
N GLY A 95 -14.99 21.01 -4.77
CA GLY A 95 -14.32 22.24 -5.19
C GLY A 95 -13.41 22.14 -6.42
N PHE A 96 -13.20 20.95 -7.01
CA PHE A 96 -12.43 20.84 -8.26
C PHE A 96 -13.31 20.48 -9.46
N PRO A 97 -13.25 21.24 -10.57
CA PRO A 97 -14.03 20.94 -11.76
C PRO A 97 -13.51 19.68 -12.46
N ASN A 98 -14.38 18.99 -13.21
CA ASN A 98 -14.03 17.86 -14.08
C ASN A 98 -13.30 18.31 -15.36
N THR A 99 -12.19 19.04 -15.18
CA THR A 99 -11.31 19.53 -16.25
C THR A 99 -9.87 19.13 -15.96
N PRO A 100 -8.96 19.18 -16.95
CA PRO A 100 -7.53 18.90 -16.73
C PRO A 100 -6.90 19.78 -15.63
N ALA A 101 -7.36 21.03 -15.50
CA ALA A 101 -6.92 21.93 -14.44
C ALA A 101 -7.39 21.46 -13.06
N GLY A 102 -8.64 20.99 -12.93
CA GLY A 102 -9.15 20.42 -11.69
C GLY A 102 -8.46 19.10 -11.30
N LEU A 103 -8.10 18.26 -12.28
CA LEU A 103 -7.28 17.07 -12.02
C LEU A 103 -5.91 17.46 -11.45
N TRP A 104 -5.25 18.45 -12.06
CA TRP A 104 -3.97 18.95 -11.57
C TRP A 104 -4.07 19.50 -10.14
N GLN A 105 -5.11 20.27 -9.85
CA GLN A 105 -5.39 20.77 -8.50
C GLN A 105 -5.61 19.63 -7.51
N SER A 106 -6.40 18.61 -7.87
CA SER A 106 -6.57 17.40 -7.05
C SER A 106 -5.23 16.75 -6.72
N ILE A 107 -4.37 16.53 -7.72
CA ILE A 107 -3.04 15.92 -7.51
C ILE A 107 -2.18 16.79 -6.59
N VAL A 108 -2.06 18.09 -6.85
CA VAL A 108 -1.22 19.00 -6.06
C VAL A 108 -1.69 19.07 -4.60
N THR A 109 -3.00 19.11 -4.36
CA THR A 109 -3.55 19.14 -3.00
C THR A 109 -3.32 17.84 -2.23
N THR A 110 -3.03 16.72 -2.89
CA THR A 110 -2.66 15.47 -2.20
C THR A 110 -1.22 15.40 -1.71
N VAL A 111 -0.34 16.33 -2.11
CA VAL A 111 1.09 16.29 -1.76
C VAL A 111 1.35 16.29 -0.24
N PRO A 112 0.71 17.14 0.58
CA PRO A 112 0.92 17.10 2.04
C PRO A 112 0.48 15.76 2.64
N TYR A 113 -0.64 15.21 2.16
CA TYR A 113 -1.15 13.91 2.60
C TYR A 113 -0.22 12.77 2.20
N PHE A 114 0.39 12.85 1.02
CA PHE A 114 1.41 11.92 0.57
C PHE A 114 2.62 11.89 1.51
N LEU A 115 3.16 13.04 1.90
CA LEU A 115 4.32 13.11 2.80
C LEU A 115 4.02 12.51 4.18
N ILE A 116 2.86 12.85 4.74
CA ILE A 116 2.39 12.28 6.01
C ILE A 116 2.20 10.77 5.86
N SER A 117 1.51 10.32 4.80
CA SER A 117 1.32 8.90 4.55
C SER A 117 2.64 8.17 4.36
N LEU A 118 3.62 8.75 3.67
CA LEU A 118 4.92 8.12 3.43
C LEU A 118 5.63 7.82 4.76
N ALA A 119 5.63 8.78 5.70
CA ALA A 119 6.18 8.58 7.04
C ALA A 119 5.50 7.40 7.75
N TRP A 120 4.17 7.31 7.67
CA TRP A 120 3.43 6.18 8.23
C TRP A 120 3.75 4.86 7.52
N GLN A 121 3.84 4.83 6.19
CA GLN A 121 4.18 3.61 5.45
C GLN A 121 5.60 3.13 5.79
N ILE A 122 6.55 4.03 6.00
CA ILE A 122 7.89 3.69 6.53
C ILE A 122 7.75 3.03 7.90
N GLY A 123 7.03 3.67 8.82
CA GLY A 123 6.78 3.14 10.16
C GLY A 123 6.19 1.73 10.12
N TYR A 124 5.10 1.53 9.39
CA TYR A 124 4.45 0.22 9.26
C TYR A 124 5.36 -0.83 8.61
N THR A 125 6.10 -0.47 7.56
CA THR A 125 7.04 -1.40 6.90
C THR A 125 8.14 -1.86 7.86
N LEU A 126 8.70 -0.92 8.64
CA LEU A 126 9.70 -1.22 9.66
C LEU A 126 9.12 -2.09 10.78
N SER A 127 7.90 -1.80 11.26
CA SER A 127 7.23 -2.61 12.27
C SER A 127 7.01 -4.05 11.79
N PHE A 128 6.51 -4.23 10.56
CA PHE A 128 6.31 -5.57 9.99
C PHE A 128 7.63 -6.32 9.79
N ALA A 129 8.67 -5.64 9.29
CA ALA A 129 10.00 -6.23 9.15
C ALA A 129 10.61 -6.62 10.51
N ALA A 130 10.41 -5.80 11.55
CA ALA A 130 10.88 -6.07 12.90
C ALA A 130 10.19 -7.29 13.52
N VAL A 131 8.85 -7.39 13.40
CA VAL A 131 8.10 -8.57 13.86
C VAL A 131 8.60 -9.84 13.17
N PHE A 132 8.82 -9.78 11.85
CA PHE A 132 9.39 -10.90 11.11
C PHE A 132 10.79 -11.29 11.61
N ALA A 133 11.67 -10.31 11.82
CA ALA A 133 13.03 -10.55 12.31
C ALA A 133 13.03 -11.19 13.71
N LEU A 134 12.16 -10.71 14.61
CA LEU A 134 11.99 -11.26 15.96
C LEU A 134 11.47 -12.69 15.92
N ALA A 135 10.44 -12.97 15.12
CA ALA A 135 9.89 -14.32 14.95
C ALA A 135 10.95 -15.29 14.43
N ARG A 136 11.73 -14.88 13.42
CA ARG A 136 12.83 -15.68 12.88
C ARG A 136 13.91 -15.94 13.93
N ALA A 137 14.31 -14.92 14.69
CA ALA A 137 15.32 -15.07 15.74
C ALA A 137 14.85 -16.04 16.84
N TRP A 138 13.58 -15.99 17.22
CA TRP A 138 12.99 -16.88 18.21
C TRP A 138 12.97 -18.34 17.76
N VAL A 139 12.56 -18.59 16.52
CA VAL A 139 12.57 -19.95 15.93
C VAL A 139 13.97 -20.53 15.88
N MET A 140 14.96 -19.73 15.44
CA MET A 140 16.36 -20.17 15.37
C MET A 140 16.92 -20.52 16.76
N ARG A 141 16.62 -19.73 17.79
CA ARG A 141 17.05 -20.00 19.17
C ARG A 141 16.47 -21.30 19.72
N ARG A 142 15.20 -21.60 19.44
CA ARG A 142 14.55 -22.86 19.86
C ARG A 142 15.18 -24.10 19.21
N HIS A 143 15.59 -24.01 17.94
CA HIS A 143 16.24 -25.14 17.27
C HIS A 143 17.68 -25.37 17.74
N SER A 144 18.40 -24.34 18.18
CA SER A 144 19.73 -24.51 18.79
C SER A 144 19.70 -25.19 20.16
N THR A 145 18.61 -25.06 20.92
CA THR A 145 18.47 -25.69 22.25
C THR A 145 17.99 -27.15 22.22
N LEU A 146 17.54 -27.65 21.06
CA LEU A 146 17.07 -29.03 20.88
C LEU A 146 18.14 -29.98 20.30
N LYS A 147 19.35 -29.49 20.06
CA LYS A 147 20.51 -30.28 19.58
C LYS A 147 21.46 -30.69 20.72
N VAL A 148 20.92 -30.95 21.90
CA VAL A 148 21.67 -31.48 23.07
C VAL A 148 21.09 -32.84 23.44
#